data_AF-A0A962S121-F1
#
_entry.id   AF-A0A962S121-F1
#
_cell.length_a   1.000
_cell.length_b   1.000
_cell.length_c   1.000
_cell.angle_alpha   90.00
_cell.angle_beta   90.00
_cell.angle_gamma   90.00
#
_symmetry.space_group_name_H-M   'P 1'
#
loop_
_entity.id
_entity.type
_entity.pdbx_description
1 polymer ?
#
loop_
_entity_poly.entity_id
_entity_poly.type
_entity_poly.pdbx_seq_one_letter_code
_entity_poly.pdbx_strand_id
1 'polypeptide(L)'
;MANHTPLSFAEPYSGKKVSGYQVTLPVKRSEKRLFNVPEACEEVVSAFTSGASQWGTRIEQRMWWKVWRDCQYYGFLHRFPQKTVVDYVSNYDFMNAYLRDIPMGARCANVVDPANVPGCEPFPPGIPDPSRFLPFVDRGPETSELDVAPCRIKDGIFRGRIVQDKDGLHCEPDESAPGFRVISVDHADVNGDGYLDVVLRLIPLGHHTGRAPLILPLTRTQPDGIFTVPKGTALPEVPGNP
;
A
#
# COMPACT_ATOMS: atom_id res chain seq x y z
N MET A 1 -23.15 0.31 9.94
CA MET A 1 -22.59 0.11 8.59
C MET A 1 -21.54 1.18 8.39
N ALA A 2 -20.26 0.83 8.39
CA ALA A 2 -19.20 1.80 8.14
C ALA A 2 -19.36 2.33 6.71
N ASN A 3 -19.39 3.65 6.54
CA ASN A 3 -19.36 4.28 5.22
C ASN A 3 -17.95 4.08 4.65
N HIS A 4 -17.72 2.96 3.96
CA HIS A 4 -16.47 2.73 3.25
C HIS A 4 -16.30 3.83 2.21
N THR A 5 -15.13 4.47 2.18
CA THR A 5 -14.81 5.41 1.12
C THR A 5 -14.73 4.61 -0.18
N PRO A 6 -15.54 4.93 -1.21
CA PRO A 6 -15.48 4.21 -2.46
C PRO A 6 -14.09 4.34 -3.08
N LEU A 7 -13.62 3.26 -3.70
CA LEU A 7 -12.36 3.25 -4.44
C LEU A 7 -12.29 4.47 -5.35
N SER A 8 -11.10 5.06 -5.42
CA SER A 8 -10.88 6.25 -6.23
C SER A 8 -9.61 6.16 -7.05
N PHE A 9 -9.69 6.71 -8.25
CA PHE A 9 -8.62 6.83 -9.20
C PHE A 9 -8.19 8.30 -9.31
N ALA A 10 -6.95 8.51 -9.74
CA ALA A 10 -6.53 9.81 -10.26
C ALA A 10 -6.84 9.84 -11.76
N GLU A 11 -7.74 10.72 -12.18
CA GLU A 11 -8.13 10.87 -13.58
C GLU A 11 -6.89 11.19 -14.45
N PRO A 12 -6.75 10.55 -15.63
CA PRO A 12 -5.73 10.91 -16.60
C PRO A 12 -5.66 12.41 -16.88
N TYR A 13 -4.45 12.94 -17.03
CA TYR A 13 -4.15 14.34 -17.34
C TYR A 13 -4.48 15.38 -16.24
N SER A 14 -5.64 15.27 -15.57
CA SER A 14 -6.06 16.23 -14.54
C SER A 14 -5.54 15.88 -13.15
N GLY A 15 -5.33 14.59 -12.87
CA GLY A 15 -4.98 14.09 -11.53
C GLY A 15 -6.14 14.19 -10.52
N LYS A 16 -7.34 14.59 -10.95
CA LYS A 16 -8.51 14.72 -10.08
C LYS A 16 -8.91 13.35 -9.52
N LYS A 17 -9.29 13.32 -8.24
CA LYS A 17 -9.85 12.12 -7.60
C LYS A 17 -11.25 11.83 -8.16
N VAL A 18 -11.44 10.65 -8.76
CA VAL A 18 -12.69 10.21 -9.42
C VAL A 18 -12.99 8.74 -9.10
N SER A 19 -14.24 8.31 -9.19
CA SER A 19 -14.64 6.89 -9.03
C SER A 19 -14.42 6.06 -10.29
N GLY A 20 -14.27 6.71 -11.43
CA GLY A 20 -14.01 6.11 -12.74
C GLY A 20 -13.65 7.20 -13.75
N TYR A 21 -13.07 6.82 -14.88
CA TYR A 21 -12.68 7.76 -15.93
C TYR A 21 -12.70 7.11 -17.31
N GLN A 22 -12.74 7.95 -18.34
CA GLN A 22 -12.62 7.51 -19.72
C GLN A 22 -11.24 7.88 -20.28
N VAL A 23 -10.65 7.00 -21.07
CA VAL A 23 -9.36 7.25 -21.71
C VAL A 23 -9.30 6.62 -23.08
N THR A 24 -8.82 7.38 -24.07
CA THR A 24 -8.61 6.89 -25.43
C THR A 24 -7.14 6.51 -25.60
N LEU A 25 -6.85 5.24 -25.85
CA LEU A 25 -5.49 4.72 -25.97
C LEU A 25 -5.24 4.02 -27.32
N PRO A 26 -4.01 4.11 -27.86
CA PRO A 26 -3.63 3.40 -29.07
C PRO A 26 -3.52 1.90 -28.79
N VAL A 27 -4.28 1.09 -29.52
CA VAL A 27 -4.21 -0.38 -29.42
C VAL A 27 -3.34 -0.98 -30.52
N LYS A 28 -3.17 -0.26 -31.64
CA LYS A 28 -2.30 -0.57 -32.80
C LYS A 28 -1.83 0.72 -33.47
N ARG A 29 -0.90 0.64 -34.43
CA ARG A 29 -0.26 1.81 -35.10
C ARG A 29 -1.23 2.91 -35.57
N SER A 30 -2.42 2.56 -36.04
CA SER A 30 -3.41 3.50 -36.58
C SER A 30 -4.79 3.38 -35.94
N GLU A 31 -4.89 2.69 -34.79
CA GLU A 31 -6.17 2.41 -34.12
C GLU A 31 -6.09 2.86 -32.67
N LYS A 32 -7.06 3.69 -32.25
CA LYS A 32 -7.29 4.03 -30.85
C LYS A 32 -8.65 3.54 -30.39
N ARG A 33 -8.76 3.19 -29.12
CA ARG A 33 -9.99 2.72 -28.49
C ARG A 33 -10.27 3.52 -27.22
N LEU A 34 -11.54 3.81 -26.97
CA LEU A 34 -12.02 4.39 -25.73
C LEU A 34 -12.22 3.28 -24.70
N PHE A 35 -11.67 3.47 -23.50
CA PHE A 35 -11.84 2.58 -22.36
C PHE A 35 -12.54 3.35 -21.23
N ASN A 36 -13.58 2.74 -20.65
CA ASN A 36 -14.26 3.23 -19.45
C ASN A 36 -13.73 2.44 -18.25
N VAL A 37 -12.97 3.08 -17.37
CA VAL A 37 -12.38 2.45 -16.18
C VAL A 37 -13.28 2.73 -14.97
N PRO A 38 -13.65 1.71 -14.17
CA PRO A 38 -13.11 0.35 -14.15
C PRO A 38 -13.84 -0.69 -15.03
N GLU A 39 -14.95 -0.36 -15.69
CA GLU A 39 -15.81 -1.34 -16.38
C GLU A 39 -15.07 -2.14 -17.47
N ALA A 40 -14.11 -1.52 -18.15
CA ALA A 40 -13.31 -2.11 -19.22
C ALA A 40 -11.97 -2.68 -18.73
N CYS A 41 -11.79 -2.93 -17.43
CA CYS A 41 -10.48 -3.31 -16.89
C CYS A 41 -9.95 -4.65 -17.40
N GLU A 42 -10.81 -5.63 -17.66
CA GLU A 42 -10.40 -6.89 -18.28
C GLU A 42 -9.84 -6.66 -19.69
N GLU A 43 -10.51 -5.82 -20.49
CA GLU A 43 -10.06 -5.45 -21.83
C GLU A 43 -8.73 -4.70 -21.80
N VAL A 44 -8.56 -3.77 -20.86
CA VAL A 44 -7.31 -3.02 -20.66
C VAL A 44 -6.16 -3.99 -20.36
N VAL A 45 -6.35 -4.92 -19.42
CA VAL A 45 -5.31 -5.89 -19.04
C VAL A 45 -4.97 -6.81 -20.21
N SER A 46 -5.97 -7.30 -20.95
CA SER A 46 -5.77 -8.12 -22.15
C SER A 46 -5.01 -7.36 -23.25
N ALA A 47 -5.38 -6.11 -23.52
CA ALA A 47 -4.72 -5.29 -24.53
C ALA A 47 -3.26 -4.98 -24.15
N PHE A 48 -3.02 -4.61 -22.89
CA PHE A 48 -1.68 -4.31 -22.40
C PHE A 48 -0.75 -5.53 -22.49
N THR A 49 -1.21 -6.69 -22.02
CA THR A 49 -0.45 -7.95 -22.08
C THR A 49 -0.19 -8.42 -23.52
N SER A 50 -1.08 -8.08 -24.45
CA SER A 50 -0.89 -8.30 -25.90
C SER A 50 0.06 -7.30 -26.56
N GLY A 51 0.71 -6.41 -25.81
CA GLY A 51 1.70 -5.45 -26.31
C GLY A 51 1.13 -4.10 -26.76
N ALA A 52 -0.13 -3.79 -26.46
CA ALA A 52 -0.73 -2.50 -26.84
C ALA A 52 0.04 -1.29 -26.30
N SER A 53 0.73 -1.47 -25.16
CA SER A 53 1.54 -0.44 -24.50
C SER A 53 2.75 0.03 -25.29
N GLN A 54 3.12 -0.64 -26.39
CA GLN A 54 4.22 -0.24 -27.27
C GLN A 54 3.79 0.80 -28.31
N TRP A 55 2.49 0.94 -28.58
CA TRP A 55 1.99 1.84 -29.61
C TRP A 55 1.82 3.28 -29.13
N GLY A 56 1.86 4.20 -30.09
CA GLY A 56 1.65 5.62 -29.87
C GLY A 56 2.89 6.37 -29.38
N THR A 57 2.63 7.55 -28.84
CA THR A 57 3.62 8.46 -28.27
C THR A 57 4.11 7.98 -26.90
N ARG A 58 5.26 8.48 -26.43
CA ARG A 58 5.76 8.19 -25.08
C ARG A 58 4.76 8.53 -23.96
N ILE A 59 3.92 9.55 -24.16
CA ILE A 59 2.88 9.93 -23.21
C ILE A 59 1.79 8.85 -23.17
N GLU A 60 1.36 8.35 -24.33
CA GLU A 60 0.36 7.28 -24.43
C GLU A 60 0.90 5.95 -23.88
N GLN A 61 2.18 5.64 -24.10
CA GLN A 61 2.83 4.47 -23.50
C GLN A 61 2.84 4.56 -21.97
N ARG A 62 3.15 5.73 -21.40
CA ARG A 62 3.03 5.97 -19.95
C ARG A 62 1.58 5.90 -19.47
N MET A 63 0.64 6.35 -20.28
CA MET A 63 -0.78 6.28 -19.96
C MET A 63 -1.24 4.83 -19.90
N TRP A 64 -0.82 3.98 -20.83
CA TRP A 64 -1.05 2.53 -20.78
C TRP A 64 -0.62 1.93 -19.45
N TRP A 65 0.59 2.24 -18.98
CA TRP A 65 1.09 1.76 -17.69
C TRP A 65 0.22 2.23 -16.51
N LYS A 66 -0.22 3.49 -16.53
CA LYS A 66 -1.08 4.06 -15.48
C LYS A 66 -2.44 3.35 -15.45
N VAL A 67 -3.10 3.23 -16.60
CA VAL A 67 -4.43 2.64 -16.74
C VAL A 67 -4.40 1.15 -16.42
N TRP A 68 -3.37 0.44 -16.89
CA TRP A 68 -3.15 -0.96 -16.55
C TRP A 68 -2.93 -1.17 -15.04
N ARG A 69 -2.13 -0.32 -14.37
CA ARG A 69 -1.94 -0.39 -12.90
C ARG A 69 -3.24 -0.13 -12.13
N ASP A 70 -4.04 0.83 -12.56
CA ASP A 70 -5.34 1.10 -11.94
C ASP A 70 -6.26 -0.13 -12.05
N CYS A 71 -6.27 -0.79 -13.22
CA CYS A 71 -7.07 -1.99 -13.44
C CYS A 71 -6.58 -3.23 -12.70
N GLN A 72 -5.27 -3.41 -12.61
CA GLN A 72 -4.66 -4.44 -11.75
C GLN A 72 -5.04 -4.24 -10.28
N TYR A 73 -5.01 -2.99 -9.80
CA TYR A 73 -5.42 -2.66 -8.44
C TYR A 73 -6.92 -2.88 -8.22
N TYR A 74 -7.76 -2.48 -9.18
CA TYR A 74 -9.19 -2.75 -9.14
C TYR A 74 -9.48 -4.25 -9.04
N GLY A 75 -8.85 -5.05 -9.90
CA GLY A 75 -9.00 -6.50 -9.92
C GLY A 75 -8.49 -7.17 -8.64
N PHE A 76 -7.44 -6.62 -8.01
CA PHE A 76 -6.98 -7.09 -6.71
C PHE A 76 -8.02 -6.88 -5.59
N LEU A 77 -8.65 -5.71 -5.54
CA LEU A 77 -9.68 -5.42 -4.53
C LEU A 77 -10.99 -6.18 -4.76
N HIS A 78 -11.29 -6.56 -5.99
CA HIS A 78 -12.55 -7.23 -6.36
C HIS A 78 -12.35 -8.71 -6.72
N ARG A 79 -11.18 -9.28 -6.38
CA ARG A 79 -10.86 -10.68 -6.70
C ARG A 79 -11.84 -11.66 -6.05
N PHE A 80 -12.25 -11.38 -4.82
CA PHE A 80 -13.18 -12.21 -4.07
C PHE A 80 -14.52 -11.47 -3.85
N PRO A 81 -15.66 -12.17 -3.92
CA PRO A 81 -16.96 -11.55 -3.68
C PRO A 81 -17.06 -11.07 -2.24
N GLN A 82 -17.48 -9.81 -2.02
CA GLN A 82 -17.69 -9.24 -0.68
C GLN A 82 -18.98 -9.74 -0.01
N LYS A 83 -19.26 -11.05 -0.03
CA LYS A 83 -20.45 -11.62 0.61
C LYS A 83 -20.10 -12.00 2.06
N THR A 84 -20.78 -11.36 3.02
CA THR A 84 -20.70 -11.65 4.46
C THR A 84 -19.26 -11.80 4.98
N VAL A 85 -18.52 -10.69 4.95
CA VAL A 85 -17.18 -10.56 5.54
C VAL A 85 -17.27 -10.11 7.00
N VAL A 86 -16.44 -10.70 7.86
CA VAL A 86 -16.30 -10.28 9.25
C VAL A 86 -15.36 -9.07 9.31
N ASP A 87 -15.82 -7.99 9.94
CA ASP A 87 -15.10 -6.71 9.95
C ASP A 87 -14.49 -6.40 11.32
N TYR A 88 -13.16 -6.35 11.37
CA TYR A 88 -12.39 -5.86 12.51
C TYR A 88 -11.46 -4.70 12.15
N VAL A 89 -11.56 -4.14 10.96
CA VAL A 89 -10.56 -3.20 10.44
C VAL A 89 -11.17 -1.83 10.10
N SER A 90 -12.44 -1.76 9.69
CA SER A 90 -13.00 -0.53 9.11
C SER A 90 -13.07 0.65 10.07
N ASN A 91 -13.13 0.39 11.37
CA ASN A 91 -13.28 1.41 12.41
C ASN A 91 -11.93 1.96 12.89
N TYR A 92 -10.81 1.44 12.38
CA TYR A 92 -9.48 1.90 12.73
C TYR A 92 -9.06 3.06 11.82
N ASP A 93 -8.57 4.15 12.40
CA ASP A 93 -8.10 5.31 11.65
C ASP A 93 -6.68 5.09 11.11
N PHE A 94 -6.58 4.51 9.91
CA PHE A 94 -5.29 4.28 9.26
C PHE A 94 -4.56 5.56 8.82
N MET A 95 -5.28 6.68 8.67
CA MET A 95 -4.64 7.97 8.41
C MET A 95 -3.95 8.51 9.65
N ASN A 96 -4.35 8.06 10.83
CA ASN A 96 -3.69 8.38 12.09
C ASN A 96 -3.31 7.12 12.89
N ALA A 97 -2.80 6.08 12.21
CA ALA A 97 -2.41 4.83 12.84
C ALA A 97 -1.17 4.97 13.73
N TYR A 98 -1.06 4.17 14.80
CA TYR A 98 0.22 3.97 15.47
C TYR A 98 1.09 3.01 14.65
N LEU A 99 2.38 3.30 14.50
CA LEU A 99 3.29 2.42 13.76
C LEU A 99 3.48 1.05 14.43
N ARG A 100 3.30 0.98 15.75
CA ARG A 100 3.32 -0.29 16.49
C ARG A 100 2.16 -1.22 16.15
N ASP A 101 1.06 -0.68 15.61
CA ASP A 101 -0.11 -1.48 15.24
C ASP A 101 0.09 -2.09 13.85
N ILE A 102 0.93 -1.48 13.01
CA ILE A 102 1.27 -1.93 11.65
C ILE A 102 2.46 -2.92 11.72
N PRO A 103 2.44 -4.02 10.94
CA PRO A 103 3.61 -4.90 10.84
C PRO A 103 4.79 -4.13 10.24
N MET A 104 5.92 -4.18 10.92
CA MET A 104 7.16 -3.48 10.56
C MET A 104 8.33 -4.43 10.78
N GLY A 105 9.17 -4.66 9.76
CA GLY A 105 10.32 -5.56 9.89
C GLY A 105 11.29 -5.12 10.99
N ALA A 106 11.41 -3.81 11.18
CA ALA A 106 12.08 -3.15 12.31
C ALA A 106 11.85 -3.84 13.66
N ARG A 107 10.63 -4.28 13.97
CA ARG A 107 10.28 -4.86 15.28
C ARG A 107 11.08 -6.11 15.62
N CYS A 108 11.72 -6.72 14.62
CA CYS A 108 12.19 -8.10 14.66
C CYS A 108 13.71 -8.21 14.52
N ALA A 109 14.42 -7.09 14.29
CA ALA A 109 15.85 -7.08 14.04
C ALA A 109 16.70 -7.62 15.21
N ASN A 110 16.20 -7.47 16.45
CA ASN A 110 16.91 -7.87 17.67
C ASN A 110 16.35 -9.15 18.34
N VAL A 111 15.44 -9.85 17.67
CA VAL A 111 14.80 -11.06 18.23
C VAL A 111 15.60 -12.30 17.82
N VAL A 112 16.04 -13.09 18.80
CA VAL A 112 16.84 -14.31 18.60
C VAL A 112 16.07 -15.38 17.80
N ASP A 113 14.75 -15.40 17.92
CA ASP A 113 13.85 -16.25 17.13
C ASP A 113 12.62 -15.43 16.67
N PRO A 114 12.71 -14.73 15.53
CA PRO A 114 11.63 -13.87 15.04
C PRO A 114 10.36 -14.64 14.69
N ALA A 115 10.47 -15.93 14.36
CA ALA A 115 9.36 -16.77 13.91
C ALA A 115 8.33 -17.05 15.01
N ASN A 116 8.72 -16.92 16.27
CA ASN A 116 7.88 -17.18 17.44
C ASN A 116 7.33 -15.92 18.12
N VAL A 117 7.65 -14.72 17.59
CA VAL A 117 7.12 -13.45 18.11
C VAL A 117 5.96 -12.97 17.24
N PRO A 118 4.73 -12.83 17.78
CA PRO A 118 3.60 -12.30 17.03
C PRO A 118 3.92 -10.93 16.42
N GLY A 119 3.69 -10.78 15.11
CA GLY A 119 4.02 -9.57 14.36
C GLY A 119 5.47 -9.50 13.84
N CYS A 120 6.26 -10.56 14.04
CA CYS A 120 7.60 -10.73 13.50
C CYS A 120 7.75 -11.83 12.45
N GLU A 121 6.63 -12.27 11.91
CA GLU A 121 6.58 -13.14 10.75
C GLU A 121 7.22 -12.41 9.55
N PRO A 122 8.09 -13.09 8.78
CA PRO A 122 8.67 -12.48 7.59
C PRO A 122 7.56 -12.10 6.62
N PHE A 123 7.69 -10.91 6.02
CA PHE A 123 6.75 -10.48 4.98
C PHE A 123 6.69 -11.52 3.85
N PRO A 124 5.47 -11.88 3.38
CA PRO A 124 5.35 -12.76 2.23
C PRO A 124 6.09 -12.21 1.02
N PRO A 125 6.59 -13.07 0.11
CA PRO A 125 7.27 -12.63 -1.10
C PRO A 125 6.44 -11.60 -1.88
N GLY A 126 7.08 -10.50 -2.27
CA GLY A 126 6.45 -9.40 -3.01
C GLY A 126 5.80 -8.32 -2.16
N ILE A 127 5.46 -8.59 -0.89
CA ILE A 127 4.90 -7.57 0.02
C ILE A 127 6.04 -6.65 0.48
N PRO A 128 5.94 -5.32 0.26
CA PRO A 128 6.96 -4.38 0.69
C PRO A 128 6.93 -4.19 2.21
N ASP A 129 8.09 -4.27 2.85
CA ASP A 129 8.26 -3.88 4.26
C ASP A 129 8.42 -2.35 4.36
N PRO A 130 7.49 -1.62 5.01
CA PRO A 130 7.55 -0.17 5.11
C PRO A 130 8.77 0.35 5.87
N SER A 131 9.35 -0.46 6.74
CA SER A 131 10.52 -0.05 7.52
C SER A 131 11.77 0.16 6.67
N ARG A 132 11.83 -0.41 5.45
CA ARG A 132 12.94 -0.21 4.50
C ARG A 132 13.09 1.24 4.02
N PHE A 133 12.07 2.07 4.19
CA PHE A 133 12.11 3.48 3.81
C PHE A 133 12.42 4.41 4.98
N LEU A 134 12.52 3.87 6.19
CA LEU A 134 12.70 4.63 7.40
C LEU A 134 14.17 4.53 7.84
N PRO A 135 14.81 5.65 8.22
CA PRO A 135 16.13 5.59 8.82
C PRO A 135 16.04 4.94 10.20
N PHE A 136 16.96 4.01 10.46
CA PHE A 136 17.16 3.41 11.77
C PHE A 136 18.26 4.15 12.51
N VAL A 137 18.04 4.38 13.80
CA VAL A 137 19.07 4.88 14.70
C VAL A 137 19.30 3.83 15.77
N ASP A 138 20.43 3.13 15.69
CA ASP A 138 20.92 2.32 16.79
C ASP A 138 21.40 3.27 17.89
N ARG A 139 20.68 3.31 19.01
CA ARG A 139 21.14 4.06 20.18
C ARG A 139 21.70 3.12 21.22
N GLY A 140 22.92 3.44 21.68
CA GLY A 140 23.50 2.85 22.87
C GLY A 140 22.69 3.19 24.13
N PRO A 141 22.97 2.53 25.26
CA PRO A 141 22.16 2.55 26.48
C PRO A 141 22.08 3.91 27.22
N GLU A 142 22.70 4.97 26.71
CA GLU A 142 22.76 6.28 27.36
C GLU A 142 22.36 7.40 26.39
N THR A 143 21.06 7.62 26.21
CA THR A 143 20.58 8.94 25.79
C THR A 143 19.30 9.28 26.53
N SER A 144 19.33 10.50 27.09
CA SER A 144 18.33 11.19 27.89
C SER A 144 16.88 11.02 27.41
N GLU A 145 15.95 11.02 28.38
CA GLU A 145 14.50 11.22 28.23
C GLU A 145 14.19 12.21 27.11
N LEU A 146 14.03 11.69 25.89
CA LEU A 146 13.43 12.44 24.82
C LEU A 146 11.94 12.34 25.01
N ASP A 147 11.24 13.43 24.71
CA ASP A 147 9.80 13.49 24.68
C ASP A 147 9.31 12.46 23.65
N VAL A 148 9.06 11.22 24.10
CA VAL A 148 8.73 10.06 23.26
C VAL A 148 7.30 10.25 22.76
N ALA A 149 7.15 11.13 21.78
CA ALA A 149 5.89 11.25 21.08
C ALA A 149 5.54 9.87 20.49
N PRO A 150 4.29 9.40 20.63
CA PRO A 150 3.93 8.09 20.12
C PRO A 150 4.17 8.03 18.62
N CYS A 151 4.85 6.97 18.17
CA CYS A 151 5.05 6.63 16.75
C CYS A 151 3.72 6.58 16.02
N ARG A 152 3.33 7.66 15.34
CA ARG A 152 2.01 7.78 14.75
C ARG A 152 2.08 8.43 13.37
N ILE A 153 1.32 7.89 12.44
CA ILE A 153 0.94 8.58 11.22
C ILE A 153 0.06 9.78 11.65
N LYS A 154 0.27 10.94 11.04
CA LYS A 154 -0.56 12.13 11.25
C LYS A 154 -1.11 12.57 9.91
N ASP A 155 -2.43 12.50 9.76
CA ASP A 155 -3.15 12.85 8.54
C ASP A 155 -2.55 12.19 7.27
N GLY A 156 -2.23 10.90 7.41
CA GLY A 156 -1.64 10.08 6.36
C GLY A 156 -0.15 10.27 6.15
N ILE A 157 0.56 11.03 6.98
CA ILE A 157 2.01 11.26 6.84
C ILE A 157 2.74 10.75 8.06
N PHE A 158 3.80 9.98 7.83
CA PHE A 158 4.83 9.72 8.83
C PHE A 158 6.17 10.23 8.31
N ARG A 159 6.89 10.96 9.17
CA ARG A 159 8.29 11.36 8.97
C ARG A 159 9.02 11.29 10.30
N GLY A 160 10.14 10.58 10.31
CA GLY A 160 10.90 10.38 11.52
C GLY A 160 11.85 9.21 11.42
N ARG A 161 12.55 8.96 12.51
CA ARG A 161 13.48 7.84 12.64
C ARG A 161 12.89 6.78 13.55
N ILE A 162 13.15 5.52 13.23
CA ILE A 162 12.78 4.41 14.10
C ILE A 162 13.94 4.15 15.06
N VAL A 163 13.64 4.13 16.34
CA VAL A 163 14.53 3.75 17.42
C VAL A 163 14.00 2.43 17.99
N GLN A 164 14.87 1.43 18.09
CA GLN A 164 14.51 0.16 18.70
C GLN A 164 15.39 -0.05 19.94
N ASP A 165 14.76 -0.22 21.09
CA ASP A 165 15.44 -0.47 22.36
C ASP A 165 14.74 -1.61 23.13
N LYS A 166 15.01 -1.70 24.43
CA LYS A 166 14.46 -2.75 25.31
C LYS A 166 12.96 -2.53 25.62
N ASP A 167 12.48 -1.30 25.52
CA ASP A 167 11.10 -0.90 25.82
C ASP A 167 10.20 -0.98 24.58
N GLY A 168 10.82 -1.06 23.39
CA GLY A 168 10.18 -1.50 22.16
C GLY A 168 10.54 -0.63 20.97
N LEU A 169 9.56 -0.38 20.10
CA LEU A 169 9.71 0.46 18.92
C LEU A 169 9.27 1.89 19.26
N HIS A 170 10.23 2.80 19.21
CA HIS A 170 10.09 4.23 19.45
C HIS A 170 10.38 5.00 18.17
N CYS A 171 9.96 6.27 18.13
CA CYS A 171 10.15 7.12 16.97
C CYS A 171 10.56 8.50 17.40
N GLU A 172 11.43 9.08 16.60
CA GLU A 172 11.80 10.47 16.69
C GLU A 172 11.16 11.20 15.52
N PRO A 173 10.11 12.00 15.77
CA PRO A 173 9.55 12.85 14.73
C PRO A 173 10.63 13.77 14.18
N ASP A 174 10.79 13.76 12.86
CA ASP A 174 11.73 14.62 12.16
C ASP A 174 11.13 14.92 10.79
N GLU A 175 10.63 16.15 10.61
CA GLU A 175 9.98 16.56 9.37
C GLU A 175 10.92 16.55 8.16
N SER A 176 12.24 16.57 8.39
CA SER A 176 13.26 16.47 7.34
C SER A 176 13.66 15.03 7.03
N ALA A 177 13.37 14.08 7.92
CA ALA A 177 13.69 12.68 7.71
C ALA A 177 12.85 12.04 6.58
N PRO A 178 13.38 10.96 5.97
CA PRO A 178 12.56 10.07 5.15
C PRO A 178 11.34 9.54 5.91
N GLY A 179 10.37 9.03 5.16
CA GLY A 179 9.08 8.63 5.69
C GLY A 179 8.19 8.03 4.61
N PHE A 180 6.90 8.07 4.84
CA PHE A 180 5.91 7.67 3.83
C PHE A 180 4.61 8.45 3.99
N ARG A 181 3.82 8.47 2.91
CA ARG A 181 2.45 8.99 2.89
C ARG A 181 1.46 7.90 2.52
N VAL A 182 0.42 7.73 3.32
CA VAL A 182 -0.80 7.00 2.97
C VAL A 182 -1.57 7.82 1.94
N ILE A 183 -1.75 7.27 0.74
CA ILE A 183 -2.48 7.94 -0.36
C ILE A 183 -3.89 7.38 -0.56
N SER A 184 -4.15 6.16 -0.09
CA SER A 184 -5.50 5.60 0.00
C SER A 184 -5.56 4.50 1.06
N VAL A 185 -6.76 4.30 1.57
CA VAL A 185 -7.17 3.25 2.50
C VAL A 185 -8.41 2.61 1.86
N ASP A 186 -8.23 1.43 1.28
CA ASP A 186 -9.28 0.68 0.60
C ASP A 186 -9.58 -0.60 1.41
N HIS A 187 -10.75 -1.21 1.22
CA HIS A 187 -11.17 -2.39 1.98
C HIS A 187 -11.67 -3.49 1.04
N ALA A 188 -11.21 -4.72 1.27
CA ALA A 188 -11.57 -5.90 0.50
C ALA A 188 -11.15 -7.16 1.26
N ASP A 189 -11.79 -8.30 0.99
CA ASP A 189 -11.23 -9.61 1.32
C ASP A 189 -10.23 -9.97 0.21
N VAL A 190 -8.93 -9.76 0.43
CA VAL A 190 -7.91 -9.87 -0.63
C VAL A 190 -7.32 -11.26 -0.77
N ASN A 191 -7.60 -12.16 0.18
CA ASN A 191 -7.14 -13.55 0.18
C ASN A 191 -8.29 -14.58 0.18
N GLY A 192 -9.55 -14.15 0.30
CA GLY A 192 -10.75 -14.98 0.25
C GLY A 192 -11.04 -15.72 1.55
N ASP A 193 -10.55 -15.23 2.70
CA ASP A 193 -10.70 -15.91 3.99
C ASP A 193 -11.96 -15.53 4.78
N GLY A 194 -12.78 -14.62 4.23
CA GLY A 194 -14.03 -14.18 4.85
C GLY A 194 -13.85 -13.12 5.94
N TYR A 195 -12.65 -12.59 6.14
CA TYR A 195 -12.39 -11.40 6.94
C TYR A 195 -12.19 -10.19 6.03
N LEU A 196 -12.62 -9.02 6.51
CA LEU A 196 -12.36 -7.78 5.80
C LEU A 196 -10.91 -7.36 6.04
N ASP A 197 -10.15 -7.19 4.95
CA ASP A 197 -8.82 -6.61 4.99
C ASP A 197 -8.88 -5.12 4.67
N VAL A 198 -7.86 -4.40 5.13
CA VAL A 198 -7.55 -3.05 4.68
C VAL A 198 -6.34 -3.11 3.74
N VAL A 199 -6.36 -2.29 2.70
CA VAL A 199 -5.27 -2.15 1.75
C VAL A 199 -4.78 -0.72 1.81
N LEU A 200 -3.58 -0.53 2.35
CA LEU A 200 -2.91 0.76 2.39
C LEU A 200 -2.08 0.93 1.12
N ARG A 201 -2.30 2.04 0.41
CA ARG A 201 -1.34 2.48 -0.60
C ARG A 201 -0.42 3.53 -0.02
N LEU A 202 0.87 3.27 -0.06
CA LEU A 202 1.91 4.11 0.53
C LEU A 202 2.82 4.69 -0.56
N ILE A 203 3.24 5.94 -0.43
CA ILE A 203 4.32 6.52 -1.24
C ILE A 203 5.48 6.86 -0.31
N PRO A 204 6.71 6.35 -0.58
CA PRO A 204 7.90 6.77 0.14
C PRO A 204 8.16 8.28 0.02
N LEU A 205 8.57 8.89 1.12
CA LEU A 205 9.00 10.28 1.20
C LEU A 205 10.50 10.31 1.53
N GLY A 206 11.26 11.17 0.86
CA GLY A 206 12.68 11.35 1.16
C GLY A 206 13.53 11.49 -0.11
N HIS A 207 14.77 11.92 0.07
CA HIS A 207 15.73 12.04 -1.03
C HIS A 207 16.03 10.64 -1.61
N HIS A 208 16.13 10.56 -2.95
CA HIS A 208 16.44 9.32 -3.69
C HIS A 208 15.48 8.14 -3.50
N THR A 209 14.33 8.34 -2.85
CA THR A 209 13.30 7.30 -2.73
C THR A 209 12.49 7.21 -4.02
N GLY A 210 12.26 5.98 -4.51
CA GLY A 210 11.39 5.73 -5.66
C GLY A 210 9.95 6.12 -5.32
N ARG A 211 9.34 7.02 -6.10
CA ARG A 211 7.96 7.51 -5.86
C ARG A 211 6.88 6.58 -6.43
N ALA A 212 7.13 5.28 -6.41
CA ALA A 212 6.14 4.29 -6.82
C ALA A 212 5.23 3.97 -5.61
N PRO A 213 3.89 3.97 -5.79
CA PRO A 213 3.00 3.48 -4.76
C PRO A 213 3.29 2.02 -4.41
N LEU A 214 3.27 1.73 -3.13
CA LEU A 214 3.40 0.41 -2.53
C LEU A 214 2.04 -0.02 -2.01
N ILE A 215 1.76 -1.33 -2.05
CA ILE A 215 0.53 -1.91 -1.54
C ILE A 215 0.87 -2.69 -0.29
N LEU A 216 0.27 -2.32 0.83
CA LEU A 216 0.38 -3.03 2.11
C LEU A 216 -1.02 -3.49 2.53
N PRO A 217 -1.37 -4.77 2.28
CA PRO A 217 -2.59 -5.36 2.79
C PRO A 217 -2.39 -5.72 4.27
N LEU A 218 -3.36 -5.36 5.10
CA LEU A 218 -3.38 -5.65 6.52
C LEU A 218 -4.73 -6.28 6.88
N THR A 219 -4.67 -7.25 7.77
CA THR A 219 -5.83 -7.95 8.28
C THR A 219 -5.80 -8.01 9.79
N ARG A 220 -6.96 -8.29 10.36
CA ARG A 220 -7.10 -8.58 11.78
C ARG A 220 -8.34 -9.44 11.98
N THR A 221 -8.22 -10.46 12.83
CA THR A 221 -9.30 -11.42 13.08
C THR A 221 -9.97 -11.25 14.45
N GLN A 222 -9.58 -10.22 15.22
CA GLN A 222 -10.11 -9.91 16.55
C GLN A 222 -10.14 -8.38 16.80
N PRO A 223 -11.04 -7.85 17.66
CA PRO A 223 -11.21 -6.40 17.86
C PRO A 223 -9.98 -5.61 18.36
N ASP A 224 -9.08 -6.25 19.10
CA ASP A 224 -7.93 -5.59 19.76
C ASP A 224 -6.58 -6.23 19.39
N GLY A 225 -6.56 -7.02 18.31
CA GLY A 225 -5.33 -7.62 17.79
C GLY A 225 -4.41 -6.61 17.11
N ILE A 226 -3.13 -6.98 16.99
CA ILE A 226 -2.18 -6.36 16.07
C ILE A 226 -2.58 -6.64 14.62
N PHE A 227 -2.29 -5.72 13.70
CA PHE A 227 -2.46 -6.01 12.29
C PHE A 227 -1.36 -6.94 11.79
N THR A 228 -1.74 -7.85 10.90
CA THR A 228 -0.83 -8.76 10.20
C THR A 228 -1.06 -8.66 8.71
N VAL A 229 -0.12 -9.16 7.91
CA VAL A 229 -0.36 -9.32 6.46
C VAL A 229 -1.25 -10.55 6.25
N PRO A 230 -2.37 -10.46 5.51
CA PRO A 230 -3.23 -11.62 5.26
C PRO A 230 -2.47 -12.73 4.54
N LYS A 231 -2.58 -13.96 5.05
CA LYS A 231 -1.85 -15.12 4.53
C LYS A 231 -2.36 -15.47 3.14
N GLY A 232 -1.45 -15.89 2.26
CA GLY A 232 -1.78 -16.26 0.88
C GLY A 232 -2.10 -15.08 -0.05
N THR A 233 -1.88 -13.83 0.40
CA THR A 233 -2.12 -12.65 -0.44
C THR A 233 -1.19 -12.64 -1.66
N ALA A 234 -1.78 -12.67 -2.85
CA ALA A 234 -1.06 -12.49 -4.11
C ALA A 234 -1.23 -11.05 -4.62
N LEU A 235 -0.20 -10.23 -4.44
CA LEU A 235 -0.16 -8.86 -4.94
C LEU A 235 -0.24 -8.81 -6.47
N PRO A 236 -0.73 -7.70 -7.05
CA PRO A 236 -0.60 -7.48 -8.49
C PRO A 236 0.86 -7.52 -8.92
N GLU A 237 1.18 -8.38 -9.88
CA GLU A 237 2.52 -8.41 -10.48
C GLU A 237 2.79 -7.09 -11.20
N VAL A 238 3.98 -6.52 -11.03
CA VAL A 238 4.46 -5.42 -11.88
C VAL A 238 5.43 -6.05 -12.89
N PRO A 239 5.06 -6.17 -14.18
CA PRO A 239 5.99 -6.62 -15.21
C PRO A 239 7.22 -5.73 -15.17
N GLY A 240 8.40 -6.37 -15.27
CA GLY A 240 9.71 -5.81 -14.98
C GLY A 240 9.84 -4.31 -15.24
N ASN A 241 10.34 -3.60 -14.23
CA ASN A 241 11.02 -2.33 -14.46
C ASN A 241 12.07 -2.58 -15.56
N PRO A 242 12.05 -1.85 -16.69
CA PRO A 242 13.26 -1.75 -17.49
C PRO A 242 14.40 -1.17 -16.64
#